data_AF-A0A1Y6F4P1-F1
#
_entry.id   AF-A0A1Y6F4P1-F1
#
_cell.length_a   1.000
_cell.length_b   1.000
_cell.length_c   1.000
_cell.angle_alpha   90.00
_cell.angle_beta   90.00
_cell.angle_gamma   90.00
#
_symmetry.space_group_name_H-M   'P 1'
#
loop_
_entity.id
_entity.type
_entity.pdbx_description
1 polymer ?
#
loop_
_entity_poly.entity_id
_entity_poly.type
_entity_poly.pdbx_seq_one_letter_code
_entity_poly.pdbx_strand_id
1 'polypeptide(L)' 'MKNILWLALGVALGFVVAHQVNQTAEGKRFFSDLDKRTKGFTESVVDGYRERESELRAVLSDAGDAITSTGR' A
#
# COMPACT_ATOMS: atom_id res chain seq x y z
N MET A 1 7.74 -26.24 -8.67
CA MET A 1 8.59 -25.22 -9.33
C MET A 1 8.04 -24.72 -10.67
N LYS A 2 7.33 -25.52 -11.48
CA LYS A 2 6.85 -25.10 -12.83
C LYS A 2 5.91 -23.88 -12.81
N ASN A 3 5.10 -23.72 -11.77
CA ASN A 3 4.17 -22.58 -11.66
C ASN A 3 4.90 -21.26 -11.42
N ILE A 4 6.01 -21.30 -10.67
CA ILE A 4 6.89 -20.14 -10.48
C ILE A 4 7.56 -19.77 -11.80
N LEU A 5 7.97 -20.76 -12.61
CA LEU A 5 8.53 -20.50 -13.94
C LEU A 5 7.50 -19.86 -14.88
N TRP A 6 6.23 -20.31 -14.84
CA TRP A 6 5.15 -19.68 -15.60
C TRP A 6 4.86 -18.25 -15.15
N LEU A 7 4.87 -18.00 -13.83
CA LEU A 7 4.70 -16.67 -13.28
C LEU A 7 5.86 -15.76 -13.68
N ALA A 8 7.10 -16.23 -13.56
CA ALA A 8 8.28 -15.48 -13.96
C ALA A 8 8.25 -15.15 -15.46
N LEU A 9 7.81 -16.09 -16.30
CA LEU A 9 7.66 -15.87 -17.73
C LEU A 9 6.60 -14.79 -18.02
N GLY A 10 5.45 -14.85 -17.33
CA GLY A 10 4.40 -13.83 -17.45
C GLY A 10 4.88 -12.44 -17.01
N VAL A 11 5.61 -12.37 -15.89
CA VAL A 11 6.19 -11.11 -15.40
C VAL A 11 7.21 -10.55 -16.39
N ALA A 12 8.10 -11.38 -16.92
CA ALA A 12 9.09 -10.96 -17.91
C ALA A 12 8.40 -10.44 -19.19
N LEU A 13 7.38 -11.13 -19.68
CA LEU A 13 6.61 -10.71 -20.85
C LEU A 13 5.91 -9.36 -20.60
N GLY A 14 5.25 -9.21 -19.45
CA GLY A 14 4.59 -7.97 -19.06
C GLY A 14 5.56 -6.80 -18.93
N PHE A 15 6.76 -7.04 -18.39
CA PHE A 15 7.81 -6.03 -18.28
C PHE A 15 8.27 -5.51 -19.65
N VAL A 16 8.46 -6.39 -20.63
CA VAL A 16 8.86 -5.99 -21.98
C VAL A 16 7.78 -5.11 -22.63
N VAL A 17 6.50 -5.47 -22.48
CA VAL A 17 5.38 -4.66 -22.97
C VAL A 17 5.35 -3.30 -22.28
N ALA A 18 5.45 -3.26 -20.95
CA ALA A 18 5.48 -2.02 -20.18
C ALA A 18 6.66 -1.11 -20.59
N HIS A 19 7.83 -1.71 -20.84
CA HIS A 19 9.01 -0.99 -21.30
C HIS A 19 8.77 -0.32 -22.67
N GLN A 20 8.17 -1.04 -23.62
CA GLN A 20 7.80 -0.45 -24.92
C GLN A 20 6.80 0.69 -24.77
N VAL A 21 5.74 0.50 -23.98
CA VAL A 21 4.74 1.55 -23.73
C VAL A 21 5.42 2.79 -23.13
N ASN A 22 6.30 2.62 -22.16
CA ASN A 22 7.03 3.71 -21.51
C ASN A 22 8.01 4.48 -22.43
N GLN A 23 8.44 3.90 -23.56
CA GLN A 23 9.24 4.64 -24.53
C GLN A 23 8.42 5.68 -25.29
N THR A 24 7.10 5.51 -25.37
CA THR A 24 6.20 6.45 -26.06
C THR A 24 5.82 7.64 -25.18
N ALA A 25 5.49 8.80 -25.79
CA ALA A 25 5.04 9.97 -25.05
C ALA A 25 3.71 9.74 -24.32
N GLU A 26 2.80 8.97 -24.92
CA GLU A 26 1.51 8.62 -24.34
C GLU A 26 1.66 7.66 -23.16
N GLY A 27 2.52 6.64 -23.29
CA GLY A 27 2.80 5.73 -22.19
C GLY A 27 3.45 6.40 -20.98
N LYS A 28 4.36 7.35 -21.20
CA LYS A 28 4.92 8.16 -20.09
C LYS A 28 3.84 8.96 -19.35
N ARG A 29 2.88 9.54 -20.08
CA ARG A 29 1.73 10.23 -19.50
C ARG A 29 0.86 9.27 -18.68
N PHE A 30 0.55 8.11 -19.24
CA PHE A 30 -0.21 7.07 -18.55
C PHE A 30 0.47 6.64 -17.23
N PHE A 31 1.76 6.31 -17.25
CA PHE A 31 2.50 5.92 -16.06
C PHE A 31 2.62 7.05 -15.03
N SER A 32 2.78 8.30 -15.48
CA SER A 32 2.76 9.47 -14.59
C SER A 32 1.40 9.63 -13.89
N ASP A 33 0.29 9.44 -14.60
CA ASP A 33 -1.04 9.56 -14.01
C ASP A 33 -1.37 8.38 -13.10
N LEU A 34 -0.89 7.19 -13.43
CA LEU A 34 -0.92 6.05 -12.51
C LEU A 34 -0.14 6.33 -11.23
N ASP A 35 1.10 6.83 -11.31
CA ASP A 35 1.93 7.14 -10.15
C ASP A 35 1.22 8.11 -9.18
N LYS A 36 0.57 9.16 -9.72
CA LYS A 36 -0.24 10.09 -8.91
C LYS A 36 -1.38 9.39 -8.19
N ARG A 37 -2.12 8.51 -8.88
CA ARG A 37 -3.25 7.77 -8.30
C ARG A 37 -2.77 6.80 -7.24
N THR A 38 -1.67 6.10 -7.49
CA THR A 38 -1.07 5.17 -6.54
C THR A 38 -0.62 5.88 -5.29
N LYS A 39 0.04 7.04 -5.41
CA LYS A 39 0.43 7.86 -4.24
C LYS A 39 -0.77 8.27 -3.40
N GLY A 40 -1.81 8.82 -4.01
CA GLY A 40 -3.03 9.21 -3.29
C GLY A 40 -3.72 8.02 -2.62
N PHE A 41 -3.75 6.86 -3.29
CA PHE A 41 -4.25 5.63 -2.68
C PHE A 41 -3.41 5.21 -1.47
N THR A 42 -2.09 5.12 -1.61
CA THR A 42 -1.19 4.71 -0.53
C THR A 42 -1.30 5.64 0.68
N GLU A 43 -1.36 6.95 0.46
CA GLU A 43 -1.56 7.94 1.52
C GLU A 43 -2.88 7.69 2.26
N SER A 44 -4.00 7.52 1.52
CA SER A 44 -5.30 7.23 2.13
C SER A 44 -5.33 5.91 2.92
N VAL A 45 -4.58 4.90 2.47
CA VAL A 45 -4.46 3.62 3.18
C VAL A 45 -3.66 3.80 4.46
N VAL A 46 -2.53 4.51 4.41
CA VAL A 46 -1.71 4.81 5.61
C VAL A 46 -2.52 5.60 6.63
N ASP A 47 -3.27 6.60 6.18
CA ASP A 47 -4.15 7.39 7.05
C ASP A 47 -5.21 6.51 7.70
N GLY A 48 -5.84 5.61 6.95
CA GLY A 48 -6.80 4.64 7.50
C GLY A 48 -6.19 3.70 8.56
N TYR A 49 -4.94 3.25 8.38
CA TYR A 49 -4.24 2.46 9.40
C TYR A 49 -3.90 3.28 10.64
N ARG A 50 -3.47 4.54 10.46
CA ARG A 50 -3.16 5.46 11.58
C ARG A 50 -4.39 5.83 12.39
N GLU A 51 -5.52 6.08 11.73
CA GLU A 51 -6.81 6.34 12.39
C GLU A 51 -7.13 5.17 13.34
N ARG A 52 -7.01 3.94 12.85
CA ARG A 52 -7.24 2.72 13.64
C ARG A 52 -6.23 2.54 14.78
N GLU A 53 -4.95 2.83 14.56
CA GLU A 53 -3.96 2.80 15.65
C GLU A 53 -4.25 3.86 16.72
N SER A 54 -4.76 5.03 16.35
CA SER A 54 -5.12 6.09 17.30
C SER A 54 -6.32 5.70 18.16
N GLU A 55 -7.33 5.07 17.55
CA GLU A 55 -8.49 4.51 18.26
C GLU A 55 -8.06 3.41 19.22
N LEU A 56 -7.22 2.47 18.77
CA LEU A 56 -6.71 1.37 19.60
C LEU A 56 -5.85 1.88 20.77
N ARG A 57 -5.00 2.88 20.54
CA ARG A 57 -4.16 3.47 21.59
C ARG A 57 -4.99 4.24 22.62
N ALA A 58 -6.04 4.94 22.18
CA ALA A 58 -6.95 5.64 23.08
C ALA A 58 -7.71 4.66 23.98
N VAL A 59 -8.26 3.57 23.43
CA VAL A 59 -8.92 2.51 24.20
C VAL A 59 -7.95 1.82 25.16
N LEU A 60 -6.72 1.58 24.73
CA LEU A 60 -5.70 0.95 25.59
C LEU A 60 -5.26 1.86 26.73
N SER A 61 -5.15 3.17 26.49
CA SER A 61 -4.84 4.16 27.54
C SER A 61 -5.95 4.23 28.58
N ASP A 62 -7.20 4.32 28.15
CA ASP A 62 -8.38 4.34 29.03
C ASP A 62 -8.47 3.06 29.87
N ALA A 63 -8.24 1.89 29.25
CA ALA A 63 -8.16 0.62 29.97
C ALA A 63 -6.99 0.58 30.98
N GLY A 64 -5.83 1.13 30.61
CA GLY A 64 -4.65 1.21 31.49
C GLY A 64 -4.88 2.11 32.71
N ASP A 65 -5.56 3.22 32.54
CA ASP A 65 -5.92 4.16 33.62
C ASP A 65 -6.97 3.55 34.57
N ALA A 66 -7.95 2.81 34.04
CA ALA A 66 -8.93 2.07 34.83
C ALA A 66 -8.30 0.96 35.69
N ILE A 67 -7.32 0.24 35.15
CA ILE A 67 -6.58 -0.80 35.88
C ILE A 67 -5.70 -0.17 36.97
N THR A 68 -5.02 0.93 36.66
CA THR A 68 -4.11 1.62 37.59
C THR A 68 -4.87 2.25 38.78
N SER A 69 -6.09 2.73 38.55
CA SER A 69 -6.93 3.32 39.60
C SER A 69 -7.59 2.29 40.53
N THR A 70 -7.80 1.06 40.08
CA THR A 70 -8.37 -0.02 40.90
C THR A 70 -7.32 -0.70 41.81
N GLY A 71 -6.04 -0.61 41.45
CA GLY A 71 -4.94 -1.21 42.21
C GLY A 71 -4.30 -0.33 43.31
N ARG A 72 -4.81 0.89 43.52
CA ARG A 72 -4.38 1.83 44.58
C ARG A 72 -5.49 2.01 45.59
#